data_AF-A0A2E8V585-F1
#
_entry.id   AF-A0A2E8V585-F1
#
_cell.length_a   1.000
_cell.length_b   1.000
_cell.length_c   1.000
_cell.angle_alpha   90.00
_cell.angle_beta   90.00
_cell.angle_gamma   90.00
#
_symmetry.space_group_name_H-M   'P 1'
#
loop_
_entity.id
_entity.type
_entity.pdbx_description
1 polymer ?
#
loop_
_entity_poly.entity_id
_entity_poly.type
_entity_poly.pdbx_seq_one_letter_code
_entity_poly.pdbx_strand_id
1 'polypeptide(L)'
;MNRNVLVITFIGSLLILPEFASAMCADAASCRIFSAGMFFILCSPIYLIGLILLAIPDSRSALVVFGIFGLLATIQAAYAVIPTRPDLLYYLPVHIIPTVLFLFFGIKSIRNRSKISVVDVQNKLIQ
;
A
#
# COMPACT_ATOMS: atom_id res chain seq x y z
N MET A 1 2.99 -20.70 9.17
CA MET A 1 1.80 -20.15 8.49
C MET A 1 2.19 -19.83 7.05
N ASN A 2 1.51 -20.42 6.06
CA ASN A 2 1.93 -20.34 4.65
C ASN A 2 1.77 -18.91 4.11
N ARG A 3 2.79 -18.37 3.42
CA ARG A 3 2.79 -16.99 2.88
C ARG A 3 1.55 -16.67 2.05
N ASN A 4 1.06 -17.67 1.31
CA ASN A 4 -0.13 -17.54 0.47
C ASN A 4 -1.42 -17.46 1.30
N VAL A 5 -1.50 -18.15 2.43
CA VAL A 5 -2.65 -18.08 3.34
C VAL A 5 -2.72 -16.70 3.97
N LEU A 6 -1.59 -16.14 4.43
CA LEU A 6 -1.54 -14.79 4.99
C LEU A 6 -2.05 -13.74 3.99
N VAL A 7 -1.59 -13.82 2.72
CA VAL A 7 -2.00 -12.88 1.67
C VAL A 7 -3.48 -13.03 1.33
N ILE A 8 -4.00 -14.25 1.23
CA ILE A 8 -5.42 -14.49 0.95
C ILE A 8 -6.30 -14.02 2.11
N THR A 9 -5.90 -14.29 3.35
CA THR A 9 -6.65 -13.82 4.53
C THR A 9 -6.63 -12.30 4.60
N PHE A 10 -5.49 -11.66 4.30
CA PHE A 10 -5.35 -10.20 4.28
C PHE A 10 -6.22 -9.54 3.18
N ILE A 11 -6.21 -10.09 1.96
CA ILE A 11 -7.06 -9.66 0.86
C ILE A 11 -8.55 -9.89 1.19
N GLY A 12 -8.89 -11.04 1.78
CA GLY A 12 -10.23 -11.36 2.24
C GLY A 12 -10.74 -10.38 3.29
N SER A 13 -9.93 -10.05 4.29
CA SER A 13 -10.29 -9.03 5.29
C SER A 13 -10.48 -7.64 4.67
N LEU A 14 -9.67 -7.26 3.68
CA LEU A 14 -9.81 -6.00 2.94
C LEU A 14 -11.10 -5.91 2.11
N LEU A 15 -11.59 -7.05 1.59
CA LEU A 15 -12.82 -7.12 0.81
C LEU A 15 -14.08 -7.10 1.68
N ILE A 16 -14.00 -7.62 2.91
CA ILE A 16 -15.15 -7.74 3.83
C ILE A 16 -15.35 -6.45 4.66
N LEU A 17 -14.28 -5.73 5.00
CA LEU A 17 -14.33 -4.46 5.74
C LEU A 17 -15.27 -3.37 5.15
N PRO A 18 -15.34 -3.13 3.82
CA PRO A 18 -16.23 -2.11 3.27
C PRO A 18 -17.73 -2.44 3.44
N GLU A 19 -18.12 -3.71 3.53
CA GLU A 19 -19.53 -4.09 3.73
C GLU A 19 -20.01 -3.77 5.15
N PHE A 20 -19.13 -3.89 6.15
CA PHE A 20 -19.42 -3.50 7.53
C PHE A 20 -19.60 -2.00 7.69
N ALA A 21 -18.88 -1.19 6.90
CA ALA A 21 -19.06 0.25 6.90
C ALA A 21 -20.48 0.63 6.45
N SER A 22 -21.00 0.03 5.37
CA SER A 22 -22.35 0.33 4.85
C SER A 22 -23.50 0.03 5.81
N ALA A 23 -23.33 -0.88 6.77
CA ALA A 23 -24.38 -1.25 7.73
C ALA A 23 -24.46 -0.30 8.94
N MET A 24 -23.45 0.54 9.16
CA MET A 24 -23.34 1.39 10.36
C MET A 24 -23.63 2.88 10.11
N CYS A 25 -23.95 3.27 8.87
CA CYS A 25 -24.12 4.68 8.49
C CYS A 25 -25.59 5.05 8.25
N ALA A 26 -25.97 6.25 8.69
CA ALA A 26 -27.28 6.84 8.40
C ALA A 26 -27.36 7.47 6.99
N ASP A 27 -26.22 7.86 6.39
CA ASP A 27 -26.14 8.54 5.10
C ASP A 27 -24.85 8.22 4.32
N ALA A 28 -24.88 8.42 2.99
CA ALA A 28 -23.78 8.09 2.09
C ALA A 28 -22.50 8.92 2.31
N ALA A 29 -22.62 10.14 2.84
CA ALA A 29 -21.47 11.00 3.12
C ALA A 29 -20.74 10.54 4.39
N SER A 30 -21.49 10.24 5.46
CA SER A 30 -20.96 9.64 6.69
C SER A 30 -20.27 8.30 6.43
N CYS A 31 -20.82 7.50 5.51
CA CYS A 31 -20.22 6.21 5.13
C CYS A 31 -18.88 6.33 4.41
N ARG A 32 -18.74 7.34 3.55
CA ARG A 32 -17.46 7.64 2.90
C ARG A 32 -16.40 8.01 3.93
N ILE A 33 -16.72 8.91 4.85
CA ILE A 33 -15.79 9.36 5.90
C ILE A 33 -15.40 8.20 6.83
N PHE A 34 -16.38 7.40 7.25
CA PHE A 34 -16.12 6.24 8.10
C PHE A 34 -15.21 5.21 7.40
N SER A 35 -15.46 4.93 6.12
CA SER A 35 -14.61 4.01 5.34
C SER A 35 -13.17 4.52 5.21
N ALA A 36 -12.98 5.84 5.04
CA ALA A 36 -11.65 6.45 4.99
C ALA A 36 -10.93 6.38 6.34
N GLY A 37 -11.65 6.62 7.44
CA GLY A 37 -11.10 6.48 8.80
C GLY A 37 -10.67 5.04 9.11
N MET A 38 -11.47 4.05 8.74
CA MET A 38 -11.09 2.64 8.90
C MET A 38 -9.86 2.26 8.07
N PHE A 39 -9.80 2.72 6.81
CA PHE A 39 -8.62 2.50 5.96
C PHE A 39 -7.37 3.17 6.52
N PHE A 40 -7.49 4.35 7.13
CA PHE A 40 -6.38 5.03 7.80
C PHE A 40 -5.79 4.20 8.94
N ILE A 41 -6.65 3.66 9.80
CA ILE A 41 -6.25 2.80 10.93
C ILE A 41 -5.58 1.52 10.41
N LEU A 42 -6.15 0.90 9.37
CA LEU A 42 -5.61 -0.33 8.79
C LEU A 42 -4.26 -0.10 8.08
N CYS A 43 -4.09 1.02 7.39
CA CYS A 43 -2.87 1.34 6.64
C CYS A 43 -1.72 1.85 7.52
N SER A 44 -2.01 2.41 8.69
CA SER A 44 -0.98 2.91 9.62
C SER A 44 0.11 1.88 9.98
N PRO A 45 -0.20 0.65 10.44
CA PRO A 45 0.82 -0.36 10.71
C PRO A 45 1.56 -0.82 9.44
N ILE A 46 0.87 -0.85 8.30
CA ILE A 46 1.44 -1.21 7.01
C ILE A 46 2.51 -0.21 6.60
N TYR A 47 2.24 1.09 6.79
CA TYR A 47 3.21 2.14 6.50
C TYR A 47 4.39 2.10 7.45
N LEU A 48 4.18 1.82 8.73
CA LEU A 48 5.27 1.66 9.69
C LEU A 48 6.19 0.49 9.29
N ILE A 49 5.62 -0.66 8.97
CA ILE A 49 6.38 -1.84 8.50
C ILE A 49 7.10 -1.52 7.19
N GLY A 50 6.44 -0.84 6.25
CA GLY A 50 7.04 -0.42 4.98
C GLY A 50 8.24 0.53 5.18
N LEU A 51 8.17 1.45 6.14
CA LEU A 51 9.29 2.33 6.49
C LEU A 51 10.46 1.57 7.10
N ILE A 52 10.20 0.56 7.94
CA ILE A 52 11.25 -0.31 8.50
C ILE A 52 11.92 -1.11 7.37
N LEU A 53 11.13 -1.69 6.46
CA LEU A 53 11.64 -2.46 5.31
C LEU A 53 12.39 -1.58 4.30
N LEU A 54 12.12 -0.28 4.27
CA LEU A 54 12.85 0.69 3.45
C LEU A 54 14.32 0.83 3.90
N ALA A 55 14.56 0.73 5.21
CA ALA A 55 15.91 0.78 5.78
C ALA A 55 16.74 -0.46 5.40
N ILE A 56 16.12 -1.62 5.21
CA ILE A 56 16.78 -2.90 4.92
C ILE A 56 16.91 -3.08 3.39
N PRO A 57 18.13 -3.04 2.80
CA PRO A 57 18.31 -3.04 1.35
C PRO A 57 17.72 -4.25 0.62
N ASP A 58 17.85 -5.44 1.21
CA ASP A 58 17.44 -6.69 0.57
C ASP A 58 15.93 -6.86 0.48
N SER A 59 15.17 -6.26 1.40
CA SER A 59 13.70 -6.34 1.43
C SER A 59 13.02 -5.26 0.59
N ARG A 60 13.77 -4.35 -0.04
CA ARG A 60 13.19 -3.21 -0.77
C ARG A 60 12.27 -3.62 -1.92
N SER A 61 12.48 -4.78 -2.55
CA SER A 61 11.57 -5.28 -3.59
C SER A 61 10.15 -5.55 -3.08
N ALA A 62 9.99 -5.89 -1.79
CA ALA A 62 8.69 -6.08 -1.16
C ALA A 62 7.92 -4.76 -0.99
N LEU A 63 8.60 -3.61 -1.03
CA LEU A 63 7.98 -2.29 -0.91
C LEU A 63 7.00 -1.98 -2.03
N VAL A 64 7.13 -2.61 -3.21
CA VAL A 64 6.16 -2.41 -4.28
C VAL A 64 4.75 -2.82 -3.85
N VAL A 65 4.64 -3.92 -3.08
CA VAL A 65 3.34 -4.39 -2.56
C VAL A 65 2.74 -3.37 -1.59
N PHE A 66 3.56 -2.84 -0.67
CA PHE A 66 3.16 -1.79 0.27
C PHE A 66 2.77 -0.49 -0.44
N GLY A 67 3.48 -0.14 -1.51
CA GLY A 67 3.15 0.98 -2.39
C GLY A 67 1.81 0.82 -3.09
N ILE A 68 1.50 -0.37 -3.62
CA ILE A 68 0.19 -0.64 -4.25
C ILE A 68 -0.94 -0.49 -3.23
N PHE A 69 -0.80 -1.04 -2.03
CA PHE A 69 -1.79 -0.86 -0.96
C PHE A 69 -1.96 0.60 -0.57
N GLY A 70 -0.86 1.36 -0.50
CA GLY A 70 -0.92 2.78 -0.23
C GLY A 70 -1.62 3.59 -1.33
N LEU A 71 -1.46 3.20 -2.59
CA LEU A 71 -2.17 3.82 -3.71
C LEU A 71 -3.68 3.59 -3.62
N LEU A 72 -4.10 2.36 -3.30
CA LEU A 72 -5.52 2.06 -3.09
C LEU A 72 -6.10 2.89 -1.93
N ALA A 73 -5.38 2.99 -0.82
CA ALA A 73 -5.77 3.82 0.32
C ALA A 73 -5.84 5.32 -0.05
N THR A 74 -4.93 5.80 -0.89
CA THR A 74 -4.95 7.17 -1.41
C THR A 74 -6.20 7.44 -2.24
N ILE A 75 -6.55 6.54 -3.16
CA ILE A 75 -7.74 6.68 -4.01
C ILE A 75 -9.01 6.65 -3.14
N GLN A 76 -9.08 5.74 -2.18
CA GLN A 76 -10.18 5.64 -1.22
C GLN A 76 -10.33 6.95 -0.41
N ALA A 77 -9.22 7.47 0.11
CA ALA A 77 -9.20 8.73 0.86
C ALA A 77 -9.60 9.91 -0.04
N ALA A 78 -9.14 9.97 -1.29
CA ALA A 78 -9.53 11.00 -2.26
C ALA A 78 -11.05 10.98 -2.49
N TYR A 79 -11.60 9.79 -2.74
CA TYR A 79 -13.01 9.60 -3.02
C TYR A 79 -13.88 9.97 -1.82
N ALA A 80 -13.41 9.70 -0.61
CA ALA A 80 -14.15 10.04 0.60
C ALA A 80 -14.08 11.53 0.95
N VAL A 81 -12.89 12.10 0.93
CA VAL A 81 -12.60 13.40 1.52
C VAL A 81 -12.93 14.57 0.58
N ILE A 82 -12.53 14.49 -0.70
CA ILE A 82 -12.70 15.59 -1.67
C ILE A 82 -14.15 16.06 -1.79
N PRO A 83 -15.17 15.17 -1.89
CA PRO A 83 -16.55 15.62 -2.05
C PRO A 83 -17.27 15.94 -0.73
N THR A 84 -16.76 15.54 0.44
CA THR A 84 -17.53 15.62 1.70
C THR A 84 -16.92 16.56 2.74
N ARG A 85 -15.59 16.59 2.86
CA ARG A 85 -14.89 17.25 3.98
C ARG A 85 -13.53 17.78 3.55
N PRO A 86 -13.45 18.99 2.96
CA PRO A 86 -12.17 19.58 2.55
C PRO A 86 -11.26 19.90 3.74
N ASP A 87 -11.80 20.02 4.95
CA ASP A 87 -11.06 20.09 6.22
C ASP A 87 -10.17 18.86 6.46
N LEU A 88 -10.53 17.71 5.89
CA LEU A 88 -9.83 16.45 6.03
C LEU A 88 -8.87 16.15 4.87
N LEU A 89 -8.61 17.12 3.97
CA LEU A 89 -7.72 16.95 2.80
C LEU A 89 -6.31 16.48 3.19
N TYR A 90 -5.87 16.75 4.43
CA TYR A 90 -4.58 16.34 4.96
C TYR A 90 -4.44 14.81 5.06
N TYR A 91 -5.51 14.01 5.02
CA TYR A 91 -5.36 12.55 4.94
C TYR A 91 -4.74 12.10 3.62
N LEU A 92 -4.94 12.87 2.55
CA LEU A 92 -4.42 12.55 1.23
C LEU A 92 -2.88 12.48 1.20
N PRO A 93 -2.12 13.50 1.64
CA PRO A 93 -0.67 13.42 1.69
C PRO A 93 -0.15 12.33 2.63
N VAL A 94 -0.88 12.00 3.71
CA VAL A 94 -0.48 10.91 4.64
C VAL A 94 -0.46 9.55 3.94
N HIS A 95 -1.33 9.33 2.94
CA HIS A 95 -1.30 8.12 2.12
C HIS A 95 -0.36 8.24 0.92
N ILE A 96 -0.32 9.40 0.26
CA ILE A 96 0.49 9.62 -0.96
C ILE A 96 1.98 9.53 -0.67
N ILE A 97 2.47 10.18 0.38
CA ILE A 97 3.92 10.28 0.64
C ILE A 97 4.55 8.89 0.84
N PRO A 98 4.04 8.02 1.75
CA PRO A 98 4.56 6.67 1.90
C PRO A 98 4.42 5.84 0.61
N THR A 99 3.29 5.98 -0.08
CA THR A 99 3.02 5.27 -1.35
C THR A 99 4.10 5.54 -2.39
N VAL A 100 4.40 6.81 -2.63
CA VAL A 100 5.42 7.22 -3.62
C VAL A 100 6.79 6.71 -3.21
N LEU A 101 7.15 6.82 -1.93
CA LEU A 101 8.43 6.31 -1.42
C LEU A 101 8.55 4.79 -1.64
N PHE A 102 7.54 4.02 -1.25
CA PHE A 102 7.56 2.56 -1.38
C PHE A 102 7.63 2.10 -2.84
N LEU A 103 6.85 2.71 -3.72
CA LEU A 103 6.90 2.42 -5.16
C LEU A 103 8.26 2.79 -5.75
N PHE A 104 8.77 3.98 -5.46
CA PHE A 104 10.03 4.46 -6.01
C PHE A 104 11.21 3.54 -5.62
N PHE A 105 11.37 3.27 -4.33
CA PHE A 105 12.46 2.44 -3.85
C PHE A 105 12.28 0.97 -4.18
N GLY A 106 11.04 0.47 -4.20
CA GLY A 106 10.75 -0.89 -4.63
C GLY A 106 11.05 -1.14 -6.10
N ILE A 107 10.58 -0.27 -7.00
CA ILE A 107 10.87 -0.36 -8.44
C ILE A 107 12.37 -0.22 -8.70
N LYS A 108 13.04 0.73 -8.02
CA LYS A 108 14.50 0.90 -8.13
C LYS A 108 15.24 -0.37 -7.70
N SER A 109 14.81 -1.02 -6.62
CA SER A 109 15.40 -2.27 -6.16
C SER A 109 15.22 -3.42 -7.15
N ILE A 110 14.04 -3.55 -7.76
CA ILE A 110 13.77 -4.61 -8.76
C ILE A 110 14.62 -4.37 -10.01
N ARG A 111 14.67 -3.13 -10.50
CA ARG A 111 15.46 -2.75 -11.68
C ARG A 111 16.96 -2.97 -11.48
N ASN A 112 17.46 -2.79 -10.27
CA ASN A 112 18.88 -3.02 -9.98
C ASN A 112 19.22 -4.51 -9.87
N ARG A 113 18.34 -5.34 -9.28
CA ARG A 113 18.54 -6.80 -9.25
C ARG A 113 18.55 -7.42 -10.66
N SER A 114 17.67 -6.96 -11.56
CA SER A 114 17.62 -7.51 -12.92
C SER A 114 18.90 -7.23 -13.72
N LYS A 115 19.53 -6.07 -13.53
CA LYS A 115 20.81 -5.74 -14.17
C LYS A 115 21.95 -6.66 -13.74
N ILE A 116 22.05 -6.97 -12.44
CA ILE A 116 23.12 -7.83 -11.92
C ILE A 116 22.97 -9.26 -12.45
N SER A 117 21.74 -9.78 -12.50
CA SER A 117 21.48 -11.13 -13.02
C SER A 117 21.83 -11.29 -14.49
N VAL A 118 21.66 -10.25 -15.32
CA VAL A 118 21.99 -10.31 -16.76
C VAL A 118 23.51 -10.35 -16.97
N VAL A 119 24.28 -9.59 -16.17
CA VAL A 119 25.74 -9.58 -16.23
C VAL A 119 26.33 -10.93 -15.83
N ASP A 120 25.78 -11.56 -14.79
CA ASP A 120 26.24 -12.88 -14.30
C ASP A 120 26.01 -13.99 -15.33
N VAL A 121 24.85 -13.97 -16.02
CA VAL A 121 24.54 -14.92 -17.10
C VAL A 121 25.45 -14.70 -18.32
N GLN A 122 25.73 -13.45 -18.67
CA GLN A 122 26.61 -13.13 -19.79
C GLN A 122 28.05 -13.56 -19.53
N ASN A 123 28.57 -13.40 -18.30
CA ASN A 123 29.91 -13.88 -17.95
C ASN A 123 30.02 -15.42 -17.95
N LYS A 124 28.97 -16.14 -17.57
CA LYS A 124 28.96 -17.62 -17.63
C LYS A 124 28.86 -18.20 -19.04
N LEU A 125 28.40 -17.43 -20.02
CA LEU A 125 28.31 -17.86 -21.42
C LEU A 125 29.58 -17.58 -22.24
N ILE A 126 30.49 -16.76 -21.71
CA ILE A 126 31.75 -16.37 -22.36
C ILE A 126 32.95 -17.18 -21.81
N GLN A 127 32.74 -17.98 -20.76
CA GLN A 127 33.69 -19.00 -20.28
C GLN A 127 33.33 -20.37 -20.83
#